data_AF-A0A3M8B242-F1
#
_entry.id   AF-A0A3M8B242-F1
#
_cell.length_a   1.000
_cell.length_b   1.000
_cell.length_c   1.000
_cell.angle_alpha   90.00
_cell.angle_beta   90.00
_cell.angle_gamma   90.00
#
_symmetry.space_group_name_H-M   'P 1'
#
loop_
_entity.id
_entity.type
_entity.pdbx_description
1 polymer ?
#
loop_
_entity_poly.entity_id
_entity_poly.type
_entity_poly.pdbx_seq_one_letter_code
_entity_poly.pdbx_strand_id
1 'polypeptide(L)'
;MKKMLIFLWLVTLSLLTTSCTTASPEPLHNQYQITLTNVFEHQHSHSLYQFKKITEELSTVQDKEKLAYISGMIDSNLIDNPAFLPAIILTNDETRQIIADEQLQSGVLTLYQYKRDYLKKLQSLIEQNDLTEIQNKRDELKKLSTLMPKINDDRLFSNDKTKIESYKKDLEFVLQQFPKN
;
A
#
# COMPACT_ATOMS: atom_id res chain seq x y z
N MET A 1 -32.26 52.59 -39.57
CA MET A 1 -31.34 52.55 -38.39
C MET A 1 -31.88 51.76 -37.19
N LYS A 2 -33.12 51.98 -36.71
CA LYS A 2 -33.68 51.24 -35.55
C LYS A 2 -33.66 49.70 -35.67
N LYS A 3 -33.96 49.14 -36.84
CA LYS A 3 -33.97 47.67 -37.07
C LYS A 3 -32.57 47.03 -36.99
N MET A 4 -31.52 47.79 -37.36
CA MET A 4 -30.13 47.32 -37.35
C MET A 4 -29.56 47.29 -35.92
N LEU A 5 -29.96 48.24 -35.08
CA LEU A 5 -29.62 48.26 -33.65
C LEU A 5 -30.25 47.10 -32.87
N ILE A 6 -31.49 46.73 -33.19
CA ILE A 6 -32.18 45.58 -32.56
C ILE A 6 -31.50 44.27 -32.95
N PHE A 7 -31.08 44.13 -34.21
CA PHE A 7 -30.35 42.95 -34.67
C PHE A 7 -28.97 42.84 -33.99
N LEU A 8 -28.26 43.96 -33.85
CA LEU A 8 -26.97 43.99 -33.15
C LEU A 8 -27.11 43.57 -31.68
N TRP A 9 -28.18 44.02 -31.00
CA TRP A 9 -28.51 43.64 -29.62
C TRP A 9 -28.87 42.16 -29.47
N LEU A 10 -29.57 41.57 -30.45
CA LEU A 10 -29.92 40.16 -30.43
C LEU A 10 -28.70 39.26 -30.63
N VAL A 11 -27.75 39.68 -31.48
CA VAL A 11 -26.49 38.95 -31.72
C VAL A 11 -25.57 39.02 -30.52
N THR A 12 -25.45 40.18 -29.86
CA THR A 12 -24.66 40.29 -28.61
C THR A 12 -25.28 39.53 -27.45
N LEU A 13 -26.62 39.51 -27.35
CA LEU A 13 -27.31 38.75 -26.30
C LEU A 13 -27.15 37.24 -26.49
N SER A 14 -27.18 36.75 -27.73
CA SER A 14 -26.96 35.32 -28.03
C SER A 14 -25.51 34.89 -27.83
N LEU A 15 -24.53 35.77 -28.08
CA LEU A 15 -23.12 35.56 -27.71
C LEU A 15 -22.87 35.54 -26.19
N LEU A 16 -23.68 36.27 -25.40
CA LEU A 16 -23.59 36.26 -23.93
C LEU A 16 -24.26 35.03 -23.30
N THR A 17 -25.12 34.33 -24.03
CA THR A 17 -25.74 33.07 -23.55
C THR A 17 -24.92 31.82 -23.87
N THR A 18 -23.86 31.92 -24.68
CA THR A 18 -22.97 30.79 -24.97
C THR A 18 -21.91 30.54 -23.90
N SER A 19 -21.81 31.36 -22.85
CA SER A 19 -21.09 31.00 -21.63
C SER A 19 -21.95 30.11 -20.72
N CYS A 20 -22.50 29.03 -21.27
CA CYS A 20 -22.61 27.80 -20.51
C CYS A 20 -21.18 27.34 -20.28
N THR A 21 -20.62 27.71 -19.13
CA THR A 21 -19.48 27.01 -18.57
C THR A 21 -19.83 25.53 -18.63
N THR A 22 -19.15 24.80 -19.53
CA THR A 22 -18.99 23.38 -19.35
C THR A 22 -18.43 23.24 -17.95
N ALA A 23 -19.25 22.81 -16.99
CA ALA A 23 -18.73 22.38 -15.71
C ALA A 23 -17.61 21.41 -16.06
N SER A 24 -16.37 21.80 -15.75
CA SER A 24 -15.22 20.91 -15.84
C SER A 24 -15.65 19.59 -15.19
N PRO A 25 -15.38 18.41 -15.78
CA PRO A 25 -15.73 17.14 -15.18
C PRO A 25 -14.81 16.86 -13.97
N GLU A 26 -14.86 17.72 -12.95
CA GLU A 26 -14.11 17.62 -11.70
C GLU A 26 -15.09 17.76 -10.54
N PRO A 27 -15.79 16.65 -10.22
CA PRO A 27 -15.77 16.22 -8.82
C PRO A 27 -15.55 14.71 -8.63
N LEU A 28 -15.88 13.86 -9.62
CA LEU A 28 -15.82 12.40 -9.47
C LEU A 28 -14.38 11.88 -9.46
N HIS A 29 -13.51 12.35 -10.36
CA HIS A 29 -12.13 11.85 -10.47
C HIS A 29 -11.32 12.08 -9.18
N ASN A 30 -11.44 13.25 -8.56
CA ASN A 30 -10.79 13.58 -7.29
C ASN A 30 -11.32 12.74 -6.11
N GLN A 31 -12.62 12.44 -6.09
CA GLN A 31 -13.20 11.60 -5.02
C GLN A 31 -12.69 10.15 -5.10
N TYR A 32 -12.64 9.56 -6.29
CA TYR A 32 -12.07 8.22 -6.48
C TYR A 32 -10.61 8.15 -6.07
N GLN A 33 -9.81 9.15 -6.42
CA GLN A 33 -8.40 9.24 -6.02
C GLN A 33 -8.26 9.28 -4.49
N ILE A 34 -9.01 10.13 -3.79
CA ILE A 34 -8.95 10.22 -2.32
C ILE A 34 -9.34 8.88 -1.68
N THR A 35 -10.42 8.26 -2.14
CA THR A 35 -10.86 6.96 -1.62
C THR A 35 -9.80 5.88 -1.83
N LEU A 36 -9.24 5.78 -3.03
CA LEU A 36 -8.22 4.77 -3.33
C LEU A 36 -6.93 4.99 -2.53
N THR A 37 -6.49 6.24 -2.35
CA THR A 37 -5.33 6.57 -1.50
C THR A 37 -5.58 6.15 -0.06
N ASN A 38 -6.74 6.48 0.51
CA ASN A 38 -7.08 6.09 1.88
C ASN A 38 -7.16 4.56 2.05
N VAL A 39 -7.75 3.86 1.07
CA VAL A 39 -7.78 2.39 1.06
C VAL A 39 -6.36 1.84 1.01
N PHE A 40 -5.52 2.36 0.13
CA PHE A 40 -4.14 1.92 0.02
C PHE A 40 -3.36 2.16 1.32
N GLU A 41 -3.44 3.36 1.90
CA GLU A 41 -2.78 3.73 3.15
C GLU A 41 -3.18 2.79 4.28
N HIS A 42 -4.50 2.62 4.47
CA HIS A 42 -5.04 1.74 5.49
C HIS A 42 -4.54 0.29 5.31
N GLN A 43 -4.65 -0.25 4.10
CA GLN A 43 -4.25 -1.63 3.83
C GLN A 43 -2.73 -1.82 3.89
N HIS A 44 -1.95 -0.80 3.53
CA HIS A 44 -0.50 -0.82 3.68
C HIS A 44 -0.10 -0.89 5.14
N SER A 45 -0.62 0.02 5.95
CA SER A 45 -0.36 0.06 7.39
C SER A 45 -0.81 -1.23 8.08
N HIS A 46 -2.01 -1.71 7.75
CA HIS A 46 -2.53 -2.96 8.28
C HIS A 46 -1.63 -4.15 7.93
N SER A 47 -1.19 -4.26 6.67
CA SER A 47 -0.33 -5.35 6.21
C SER A 47 1.03 -5.36 6.93
N LEU A 48 1.65 -4.19 7.15
CA LEU A 48 2.90 -4.08 7.90
C LEU A 48 2.72 -4.45 9.37
N TYR A 49 1.62 -4.01 9.98
CA TYR A 49 1.27 -4.36 11.35
C TYR A 49 1.07 -5.87 11.53
N GLN A 50 0.33 -6.52 10.65
CA GLN A 50 0.09 -7.96 10.73
C GLN A 50 1.38 -8.76 10.58
N PHE A 51 2.22 -8.40 9.60
CA PHE A 51 3.51 -9.05 9.42
C PHE A 51 4.43 -8.84 10.65
N LYS A 52 4.48 -7.63 11.21
CA LYS A 52 5.17 -7.36 12.48
C LYS A 52 4.67 -8.29 13.58
N LYS A 53 3.36 -8.37 13.77
CA LYS A 53 2.76 -9.16 14.86
C LYS A 53 3.10 -10.64 14.71
N ILE A 54 2.96 -11.21 13.51
CA ILE A 54 3.32 -12.61 13.24
C ILE A 54 4.79 -12.88 13.57
N THR A 55 5.70 -12.04 13.07
CA THR A 55 7.13 -12.21 13.28
C THR A 55 7.54 -11.99 14.74
N GLU A 56 6.90 -11.05 15.44
CA GLU A 56 7.08 -10.80 16.87
C GLU A 56 6.65 -12.01 17.72
N GLU A 57 5.45 -12.55 17.49
CA GLU A 57 4.94 -13.73 18.19
C GLU A 57 5.86 -14.95 17.97
N LEU A 58 6.24 -15.22 16.72
CA LEU A 58 7.17 -16.33 16.39
C LEU A 58 8.54 -16.15 17.03
N SER A 59 9.05 -14.92 17.15
CA SER A 59 10.36 -14.69 17.78
C SER A 59 10.38 -15.09 19.27
N THR A 60 9.23 -15.11 19.92
CA THR A 60 9.09 -15.40 21.35
C THR A 60 8.53 -16.78 21.67
N VAL A 61 8.21 -17.59 20.65
CA VAL A 61 7.59 -18.90 20.85
C VAL A 61 8.52 -19.89 21.56
N GLN A 62 8.00 -20.55 22.59
CA GLN A 62 8.75 -21.52 23.41
C GLN A 62 8.17 -22.94 23.31
N ASP A 63 6.91 -23.07 22.94
CA ASP A 63 6.16 -24.32 22.87
C ASP A 63 5.30 -24.38 21.60
N LYS A 64 4.74 -25.57 21.34
CA LYS A 64 3.98 -25.86 20.12
C LYS A 64 2.53 -25.37 20.17
N GLU A 65 1.98 -25.05 21.34
CA GLU A 65 0.56 -24.69 21.48
C GLU A 65 0.25 -23.37 20.76
N LYS A 66 1.17 -22.41 20.84
CA LYS A 66 1.03 -21.12 20.15
C LYS A 66 1.15 -21.20 18.63
N LEU A 67 1.75 -22.26 18.09
CA LEU A 67 1.96 -22.38 16.65
C LEU A 67 0.64 -22.49 15.89
N ALA A 68 -0.40 -23.11 16.45
CA ALA A 68 -1.72 -23.18 15.82
C ALA A 68 -2.38 -21.80 15.70
N TYR A 69 -2.28 -20.96 16.74
CA TYR A 69 -2.78 -19.58 16.69
C TYR A 69 -2.05 -18.76 15.63
N ILE A 70 -0.71 -18.87 15.60
CA ILE A 70 0.12 -18.16 14.63
C ILE A 70 -0.15 -18.66 13.20
N SER A 71 -0.34 -19.96 13.00
CA SER A 71 -0.77 -20.54 11.71
C SER A 71 -2.03 -19.84 11.21
N GLY A 72 -3.06 -19.74 12.06
CA GLY A 72 -4.30 -19.05 11.68
C GLY A 72 -4.07 -17.57 11.32
N MET A 73 -3.14 -16.89 12.00
CA MET A 73 -2.75 -15.53 11.62
C MET A 73 -2.07 -15.49 10.24
N ILE A 74 -1.18 -16.42 9.93
CA ILE A 74 -0.50 -16.51 8.64
C ILE A 74 -1.51 -16.84 7.53
N ASP A 75 -2.37 -17.84 7.73
CA ASP A 75 -3.40 -18.25 6.78
C ASP A 75 -4.34 -17.09 6.45
N SER A 76 -4.75 -16.33 7.49
CA SER A 76 -5.58 -15.14 7.29
C SER A 76 -4.90 -14.08 6.43
N ASN A 77 -3.56 -14.03 6.39
CA ASN A 77 -2.80 -13.14 5.52
C ASN A 77 -2.61 -13.72 4.12
N LEU A 78 -2.47 -15.04 3.96
CA LEU A 78 -2.17 -15.63 2.65
C LEU A 78 -3.40 -15.84 1.74
N ILE A 79 -4.59 -16.02 2.31
CA ILE A 79 -5.83 -16.33 1.57
C ILE A 79 -6.63 -15.05 1.35
N ASP A 80 -6.78 -14.61 0.10
CA ASP A 80 -7.66 -13.51 -0.36
C ASP A 80 -7.74 -12.30 0.58
N ASN A 81 -6.60 -11.89 1.15
CA ASN A 81 -6.55 -10.88 2.19
C ASN A 81 -6.52 -9.46 1.59
N PRO A 82 -7.41 -8.54 2.01
CA PRO A 82 -7.37 -7.11 1.70
C PRO A 82 -6.01 -6.44 1.92
N ALA A 83 -5.16 -6.96 2.81
CA ALA A 83 -3.80 -6.54 3.07
C ALA A 83 -2.88 -6.63 1.83
N PHE A 84 -3.27 -7.37 0.79
CA PHE A 84 -2.58 -7.43 -0.50
C PHE A 84 -3.19 -6.52 -1.58
N LEU A 85 -4.31 -5.84 -1.30
CA LEU A 85 -4.88 -4.82 -2.19
C LEU A 85 -3.87 -3.75 -2.62
N PRO A 86 -2.95 -3.27 -1.77
CA PRO A 86 -1.93 -2.32 -2.21
C PRO A 86 -1.09 -2.83 -3.38
N ALA A 87 -0.76 -4.12 -3.41
CA ALA A 87 -0.03 -4.71 -4.53
C ALA A 87 -0.89 -4.76 -5.80
N ILE A 88 -2.18 -5.07 -5.69
CA ILE A 88 -3.12 -5.07 -6.82
C ILE A 88 -3.31 -3.65 -7.39
N ILE A 89 -3.42 -2.66 -6.51
CA ILE A 89 -3.55 -1.25 -6.87
C ILE A 89 -2.32 -0.75 -7.65
N LEU A 90 -1.11 -1.14 -7.22
CA LEU A 90 0.14 -0.73 -7.85
C LEU A 90 0.45 -1.45 -9.17
N THR A 91 -0.16 -2.61 -9.42
CA THR A 91 0.00 -3.32 -10.72
C THR A 91 -1.07 -2.95 -11.74
N ASN A 92 -2.11 -2.22 -11.35
CA ASN A 92 -3.16 -1.76 -12.26
C ASN A 92 -2.79 -0.42 -12.90
N ASP A 93 -2.79 -0.35 -14.24
CA ASP A 93 -2.36 0.83 -15.00
C ASP A 93 -3.20 2.09 -14.73
N GLU A 94 -4.49 1.93 -14.41
CA GLU A 94 -5.41 3.04 -14.15
C GLU A 94 -5.23 3.62 -12.74
N THR A 95 -4.86 2.78 -11.76
CA THR A 95 -4.75 3.21 -10.35
C THR A 95 -3.31 3.47 -9.89
N ARG A 96 -2.30 2.86 -10.53
CA ARG A 96 -0.90 2.98 -10.06
C ARG A 96 -0.36 4.41 -10.12
N GLN A 97 -0.76 5.20 -11.12
CA GLN A 97 -0.27 6.59 -11.26
C GLN A 97 -0.84 7.52 -10.19
N ILE A 98 -1.89 7.08 -9.50
CA ILE A 98 -2.65 7.88 -8.54
C ILE A 98 -2.05 7.73 -7.13
N ILE A 99 -1.34 6.62 -6.86
CA ILE A 99 -1.10 6.14 -5.50
C ILE A 99 0.40 5.86 -5.30
N ALA A 100 1.01 6.72 -4.49
CA ALA A 100 2.44 6.81 -4.18
C ALA A 100 3.33 7.19 -5.38
N ASP A 101 4.45 7.87 -5.06
CA ASP A 101 5.44 8.29 -6.05
C ASP A 101 5.97 7.08 -6.84
N GLU A 102 6.07 7.22 -8.17
CA GLU A 102 6.51 6.17 -9.10
C GLU A 102 7.81 5.50 -8.66
N GLN A 103 8.73 6.28 -8.06
CA GLN A 103 10.03 5.79 -7.61
C GLN A 103 9.94 4.81 -6.44
N LEU A 104 8.83 4.81 -5.70
CA LEU A 104 8.60 3.92 -4.55
C LEU A 104 7.86 2.65 -4.95
N GLN A 105 7.09 2.66 -6.03
CA GLN A 105 6.14 1.60 -6.38
C GLN A 105 6.80 0.23 -6.49
N SER A 106 7.93 0.13 -7.20
CA SER A 106 8.66 -1.14 -7.34
C SER A 106 9.14 -1.70 -6.00
N GLY A 107 9.63 -0.84 -5.10
CA GLY A 107 10.10 -1.26 -3.78
C GLY A 107 8.94 -1.76 -2.92
N VAL A 108 7.81 -1.05 -2.96
CA VAL A 108 6.60 -1.43 -2.21
C VAL A 108 6.06 -2.76 -2.73
N LEU A 109 5.98 -2.96 -4.04
CA LEU A 109 5.59 -4.24 -4.64
C LEU A 109 6.50 -5.39 -4.22
N THR A 110 7.82 -5.17 -4.24
CA THR A 110 8.81 -6.15 -3.81
C THR A 110 8.61 -6.52 -2.34
N LEU A 111 8.31 -5.54 -1.48
CA LEU A 111 8.03 -5.78 -0.07
C LEU A 111 6.83 -6.70 0.13
N TYR A 112 5.74 -6.52 -0.62
CA TYR A 112 4.58 -7.42 -0.55
C TYR A 112 4.93 -8.84 -0.98
N GLN A 113 5.71 -9.00 -2.05
CA GLN A 113 6.17 -10.32 -2.49
C GLN A 113 7.01 -10.99 -1.42
N TYR A 114 8.00 -10.28 -0.88
CA TYR A 114 8.90 -10.81 0.16
C TYR A 114 8.17 -11.19 1.44
N LYS A 115 7.23 -10.35 1.92
CA LYS A 115 6.37 -10.69 3.05
C LYS A 115 5.58 -11.96 2.77
N ARG A 116 4.93 -12.06 1.61
CA ARG A 116 4.10 -13.22 1.24
C ARG A 116 4.92 -14.50 1.21
N ASP A 117 6.07 -14.47 0.54
CA ASP A 117 6.92 -15.66 0.39
C ASP A 117 7.51 -16.08 1.72
N TYR A 118 7.90 -15.11 2.57
CA TYR A 118 8.38 -15.41 3.91
C TYR A 118 7.28 -16.00 4.80
N LEU A 119 6.06 -15.46 4.76
CA LEU A 119 4.92 -16.03 5.48
C LEU A 119 4.62 -17.47 5.04
N LYS A 120 4.69 -17.78 3.74
CA LYS A 120 4.56 -19.16 3.24
C LYS A 120 5.65 -20.09 3.79
N LYS A 121 6.90 -19.63 3.87
CA LYS A 121 7.99 -20.41 4.47
C LYS A 121 7.71 -20.69 5.94
N LEU A 122 7.30 -19.67 6.71
CA LEU A 122 6.95 -19.82 8.12
C LEU A 122 5.77 -20.79 8.31
N GLN A 123 4.75 -20.70 7.45
CA GLN A 123 3.62 -21.62 7.45
C GLN A 123 4.08 -23.07 7.25
N SER A 124 4.94 -23.32 6.27
CA SER A 124 5.51 -24.66 6.04
C SER A 124 6.28 -25.19 7.26
N LEU A 125 7.01 -24.35 8.00
CA LEU A 125 7.72 -24.76 9.21
C LEU A 125 6.77 -25.11 10.35
N ILE A 126 5.68 -24.34 10.48
CA ILE A 126 4.63 -24.60 11.47
C ILE A 126 3.90 -25.91 11.16
N GLU A 127 3.54 -26.15 9.90
CA GLU A 127 2.88 -27.39 9.44
C GLU A 127 3.76 -28.64 9.65
N GLN A 128 5.07 -28.50 9.46
CA GLN A 128 6.06 -29.54 9.77
C GLN A 128 6.28 -29.72 11.28
N ASN A 129 5.71 -28.84 12.10
CA ASN A 129 5.83 -28.82 13.55
C ASN A 129 7.30 -28.72 14.03
N ASP A 130 8.11 -27.99 13.25
CA ASP A 130 9.55 -27.81 13.47
C ASP A 130 9.82 -26.58 14.35
N LEU A 131 9.53 -26.73 15.64
CA LEU A 131 9.76 -25.68 16.63
C LEU A 131 11.24 -25.27 16.72
N THR A 132 12.17 -26.22 16.56
CA THR A 132 13.61 -25.94 16.64
C THR A 132 14.03 -25.00 15.52
N GLU A 133 13.61 -25.27 14.28
CA GLU A 133 13.95 -24.40 13.15
C GLU A 133 13.31 -23.01 13.27
N ILE A 134 12.08 -22.92 13.79
CA ILE A 134 11.45 -21.63 14.10
C ILE A 134 12.26 -20.86 15.15
N GLN A 135 12.69 -21.53 16.21
CA GLN A 135 13.51 -20.92 17.27
C GLN A 135 14.88 -20.47 16.77
N ASN A 136 15.49 -21.20 15.84
CA ASN A 136 16.74 -20.81 15.18
C ASN A 136 16.60 -19.51 14.37
N LYS A 137 15.38 -19.14 13.95
CA LYS A 137 15.09 -17.88 13.24
C LYS A 137 14.75 -16.71 14.15
N ARG A 138 14.82 -16.86 15.49
CA ARG A 138 14.41 -15.83 16.47
C ARG A 138 14.98 -14.44 16.17
N ASP A 139 16.28 -14.34 15.91
CA ASP A 139 16.94 -13.05 15.70
C ASP A 139 16.51 -12.41 14.38
N GLU A 140 16.33 -13.22 13.33
CA GLU A 140 15.80 -12.78 12.03
C GLU A 140 14.37 -12.25 12.19
N LEU A 141 13.49 -13.01 12.85
CA LEU A 141 12.11 -12.65 13.11
C LEU A 141 12.00 -11.35 13.91
N LYS A 142 12.79 -11.22 14.99
CA LYS A 142 12.84 -10.01 15.82
C LYS A 142 13.34 -8.81 15.05
N LYS A 143 14.32 -9.00 14.17
CA LYS A 143 14.83 -7.95 13.30
C LYS A 143 13.75 -7.48 12.33
N LEU A 144 13.09 -8.40 11.63
CA LEU A 144 12.01 -8.06 10.70
C LEU A 144 10.85 -7.35 11.39
N SER A 145 10.42 -7.81 12.56
CA SER A 145 9.33 -7.19 13.32
C SER A 145 9.66 -5.75 13.76
N THR A 146 10.91 -5.48 14.12
CA THR A 146 11.40 -4.15 14.52
C THR A 146 11.52 -3.18 13.33
N LEU A 147 11.63 -3.71 12.10
CA LEU A 147 11.79 -2.91 10.90
C LEU A 147 10.48 -2.46 10.29
N MET A 148 9.39 -3.22 10.42
CA MET A 148 8.10 -2.85 9.83
C MET A 148 7.60 -1.46 10.27
N PRO A 149 7.72 -1.04 11.55
CA PRO A 149 7.33 0.31 11.96
C PRO A 149 8.11 1.43 11.26
N LYS A 150 9.35 1.17 10.81
CA LYS A 150 10.20 2.19 10.16
C LYS A 150 9.71 2.58 8.78
N ILE A 151 8.87 1.76 8.16
CA ILE A 151 8.32 1.99 6.82
C ILE A 151 6.78 2.07 6.86
N ASN A 152 6.20 2.15 8.07
CA ASN A 152 4.77 2.33 8.29
C ASN A 152 4.49 3.76 8.75
N ASP A 153 4.71 4.72 7.87
CA ASP A 153 4.52 6.13 8.16
C ASP A 153 4.14 6.94 6.91
N ASP A 154 3.75 8.20 7.13
CA ASP A 154 3.19 9.08 6.12
C ASP A 154 4.18 9.52 5.04
N ARG A 155 5.48 9.18 5.15
CA ARG A 155 6.48 9.56 4.13
C ARG A 155 6.18 8.91 2.77
N LEU A 156 5.54 7.73 2.75
CA LEU A 156 5.10 7.05 1.54
C LEU A 156 4.12 7.89 0.69
N PHE A 157 3.37 8.78 1.34
CA PHE A 157 2.35 9.64 0.73
C PHE A 157 2.79 11.10 0.64
N SER A 158 4.07 11.38 0.88
CA SER A 158 4.57 12.74 0.89
C SER A 158 4.84 13.26 -0.52
N ASN A 159 4.58 14.55 -0.72
CA ASN A 159 5.03 15.29 -1.93
C ASN A 159 6.43 15.93 -1.74
N ASP A 160 7.06 15.74 -0.57
CA ASP A 160 8.40 16.25 -0.28
C ASP A 160 9.47 15.26 -0.76
N LYS A 161 10.28 15.68 -1.74
CA LYS A 161 11.36 14.86 -2.32
C LYS A 161 12.33 14.30 -1.26
N THR A 162 12.63 15.07 -0.21
CA THR A 162 13.55 14.61 0.84
C THR A 162 12.93 13.49 1.67
N LYS A 163 11.62 13.56 1.94
CA LYS A 163 10.89 12.51 2.65
C LYS A 163 10.76 11.25 1.81
N ILE A 164 10.47 11.40 0.52
CA ILE A 164 10.41 10.28 -0.44
C ILE A 164 11.77 9.56 -0.49
N GLU A 165 12.86 10.29 -0.68
CA GLU A 165 14.22 9.71 -0.71
C GLU A 165 14.61 9.04 0.60
N SER A 166 14.21 9.63 1.74
CA SER A 166 14.42 8.99 3.05
C SER A 166 13.63 7.69 3.20
N TYR A 167 12.37 7.68 2.78
CA TYR A 167 11.52 6.47 2.83
C TYR A 167 12.07 5.38 1.92
N LYS A 168 12.49 5.74 0.70
CA LYS A 168 13.11 4.83 -0.26
C LYS A 168 14.33 4.11 0.33
N LYS A 169 15.22 4.84 1.01
CA LYS A 169 16.40 4.26 1.68
C LYS A 169 16.02 3.29 2.79
N ASP A 170 15.04 3.64 3.62
CA ASP A 170 14.56 2.76 4.68
C ASP A 170 13.91 1.49 4.08
N LEU A 171 13.10 1.64 3.03
CA LEU A 171 12.49 0.53 2.31
C LEU A 171 13.53 -0.40 1.69
N GLU A 172 14.52 0.14 0.98
CA GLU A 172 15.63 -0.63 0.40
C GLU A 172 16.40 -1.38 1.49
N PHE A 173 16.67 -0.73 2.63
CA PHE A 173 17.30 -1.37 3.77
C PHE A 173 16.47 -2.54 4.30
N VAL A 174 15.15 -2.35 4.47
CA VAL A 174 14.23 -3.41 4.92
C VAL A 174 14.22 -4.57 3.94
N LEU A 175 14.12 -4.32 2.63
CA LEU A 175 14.11 -5.35 1.60
C LEU A 175 15.36 -6.23 1.65
N GLN A 176 16.53 -5.64 1.94
CA GLN A 176 17.79 -6.38 2.08
C GLN A 176 17.84 -7.28 3.32
N GLN A 177 16.96 -7.09 4.31
CA GLN A 177 16.94 -7.90 5.52
C GLN A 177 16.09 -9.17 5.39
N PHE A 178 15.30 -9.30 4.32
CA PHE A 178 14.59 -10.54 4.05
C PHE A 178 15.59 -11.64 3.65
N PRO A 179 15.40 -12.87 4.13
CA PRO A 179 16.28 -13.98 3.76
C PRO A 179 16.16 -14.27 2.27
N LYS A 180 17.31 -14.37 1.59
CA LYS A 180 17.36 -14.74 0.18
C LYS A 180 16.91 -16.20 0.01
N ASN A 181 16.16 -16.47 -1.07
CA ASN A 181 15.77 -17.82 -1.47
C ASN A 181 16.98 -18.63 -1.93
#